data_AF-A0A7V3TW78-F1
#
_entry.id   AF-A0A7V3TW78-F1
#
_cell.length_a   1.000
_cell.length_b   1.000
_cell.length_c   1.000
_cell.angle_alpha   90.00
_cell.angle_beta   90.00
_cell.angle_gamma   90.00
#
_symmetry.space_group_name_H-M   'P 1'
#
loop_
_entity.id
_entity.type
_entity.pdbx_description
1 polymer ?
#
loop_
_entity_poly.entity_id
_entity_poly.type
_entity_poly.pdbx_seq_one_letter_code
_entity_poly.pdbx_strand_id
1 'polypeptide(L)'
;MSPRRPRQKANPAKQNDTTSAEGSTTPVPTGTNATDSSPAAQSPGEPPDPTTPLTVPVPELLAVAERELDAAKRRAAEWLLTFARQKLLTQEEELALAAKAFLISAGVKWENVGHLAIGVIGSLEECFQAYRKTGRSDRQTLEYWLKDRRLENSLIGPIHNAAGELVTLWARPLRQLTPGWLFRHPWQETLGLFGVEVLAGARPPHVLAVERLLDALALRSHGVHPVVAFGVRFDRVPPERWSELLRWGVVQVTLLPTGPGASKEVFHSLRKRLRGLGRCPELWILPPQRLTLPLGRFVAQVGGEEFLNLVRGRRVALVGRKQLFLVGSVSGPRDCRRESQTAAMAGDHPGPQEVAPQVREASLADLNLNPPPQQHSEDTNPFHRQGPKPPSTAEWLDFD
;
A
#
# COMPACT_ATOMS: atom_id res chain seq x y z
N MET A 1 -10.10 -45.46 -67.64
CA MET A 1 -9.45 -44.56 -68.62
C MET A 1 -8.60 -43.54 -67.87
N SER A 2 -7.49 -43.09 -68.46
CA SER A 2 -6.56 -42.10 -67.86
C SER A 2 -6.63 -40.78 -68.67
N PRO A 3 -6.21 -39.61 -68.13
CA PRO A 3 -4.77 -39.30 -68.18
C PRO A 3 -4.18 -38.44 -67.01
N ARG A 4 -2.97 -38.86 -66.59
CA ARG A 4 -1.75 -38.05 -66.27
C ARG A 4 -1.79 -36.87 -65.26
N ARG A 5 -0.81 -36.93 -64.33
CA ARG A 5 -0.27 -35.80 -63.53
C ARG A 5 0.54 -34.81 -64.41
N PRO A 6 0.98 -33.68 -63.83
CA PRO A 6 2.42 -33.56 -63.56
C PRO A 6 2.79 -33.25 -62.09
N ARG A 7 4.10 -33.28 -61.79
CA ARG A 7 4.71 -33.00 -60.47
C ARG A 7 4.95 -31.50 -60.26
N GLN A 8 4.95 -31.05 -59.00
CA GLN A 8 5.81 -29.93 -58.57
C GLN A 8 6.94 -30.45 -57.66
N LYS A 9 8.01 -29.66 -57.51
CA LYS A 9 9.27 -30.04 -56.83
C LYS A 9 9.41 -29.30 -55.50
N ALA A 10 10.07 -29.94 -54.53
CA ALA A 10 10.64 -29.24 -53.37
C ALA A 10 11.92 -28.48 -53.77
N ASN A 11 12.33 -27.50 -52.96
CA ASN A 11 13.65 -26.87 -53.03
C ASN A 11 14.05 -26.36 -51.63
N PRO A 12 15.26 -26.63 -51.11
CA PRO A 12 15.67 -26.23 -49.76
C PRO A 12 16.32 -24.82 -49.71
N ALA A 13 16.26 -24.18 -48.53
CA ALA A 13 17.08 -23.02 -48.20
C ALA A 13 18.47 -23.44 -47.68
N LYS A 14 19.48 -22.58 -47.85
CA LYS A 14 20.90 -22.93 -47.66
C LYS A 14 21.44 -22.59 -46.26
N GLN A 15 22.41 -23.40 -45.82
CA GLN A 15 23.45 -22.99 -44.86
C GLN A 15 24.47 -22.07 -45.55
N ASN A 16 25.15 -21.22 -44.77
CA ASN A 16 26.39 -20.53 -45.16
C ASN A 16 27.35 -20.53 -43.96
N ASP A 17 28.49 -21.21 -44.08
CA ASP A 17 29.62 -21.16 -43.15
C ASP A 17 30.89 -20.81 -43.95
N THR A 18 31.59 -19.74 -43.54
CA THR A 18 32.99 -19.40 -43.90
C THR A 18 33.44 -18.26 -42.97
N THR A 19 34.38 -18.36 -42.02
CA THR A 19 35.75 -18.95 -41.93
C THR A 19 36.87 -17.90 -42.11
N SER A 20 37.49 -17.54 -40.98
CA SER A 20 38.91 -17.18 -40.70
C SER A 20 39.78 -16.26 -41.58
N ALA A 21 40.36 -15.23 -40.94
CA ALA A 21 41.78 -14.76 -41.00
C ALA A 21 41.92 -13.59 -39.97
N GLU A 22 42.91 -13.49 -39.06
CA GLU A 22 44.36 -13.19 -39.23
C GLU A 22 44.63 -11.83 -39.94
N GLY A 23 45.40 -10.87 -39.40
CA GLY A 23 46.06 -10.73 -38.08
C GLY A 23 47.01 -9.49 -37.98
N SER A 24 47.79 -9.40 -36.89
CA SER A 24 49.05 -8.61 -36.72
C SER A 24 49.07 -7.08 -36.40
N THR A 25 49.68 -6.76 -35.24
CA THR A 25 50.66 -5.67 -34.92
C THR A 25 50.40 -4.15 -35.13
N THR A 26 50.42 -3.41 -33.99
CA THR A 26 51.19 -2.17 -33.62
C THR A 26 52.00 -1.38 -34.67
N PRO A 27 52.16 -0.03 -34.56
CA PRO A 27 52.58 0.65 -33.31
C PRO A 27 51.99 2.07 -33.02
N VAL A 28 52.54 2.70 -31.96
CA VAL A 28 52.24 4.05 -31.42
C VAL A 28 52.97 5.17 -32.20
N PRO A 29 52.44 6.40 -32.20
CA PRO A 29 53.30 7.54 -31.85
C PRO A 29 52.67 8.52 -30.83
N THR A 30 53.52 9.06 -29.95
CA THR A 30 53.18 10.16 -29.02
C THR A 30 53.12 11.48 -29.77
N GLY A 31 52.14 12.34 -29.48
CA GLY A 31 52.00 13.66 -30.11
C GLY A 31 51.51 14.73 -29.15
N THR A 32 52.43 15.46 -28.51
CA THR A 32 52.12 16.67 -27.75
C THR A 32 51.79 17.83 -28.70
N ASN A 33 50.75 18.59 -28.39
CA ASN A 33 50.72 20.02 -28.67
C ASN A 33 49.87 20.73 -27.62
N ALA A 34 50.39 21.84 -27.10
CA ALA A 34 49.64 22.75 -26.25
C ALA A 34 49.02 23.83 -27.12
N THR A 35 47.75 24.16 -26.87
CA THR A 35 47.13 25.37 -27.41
C THR A 35 46.61 26.18 -26.25
N ASP A 36 47.25 27.31 -26.00
CA ASP A 36 46.83 28.25 -24.97
C ASP A 36 45.48 28.89 -25.36
N SER A 37 44.57 29.04 -24.40
CA SER A 37 43.21 29.55 -24.64
C SER A 37 42.56 29.99 -23.34
N SER A 38 43.04 31.12 -22.82
CA SER A 38 42.48 31.80 -21.64
C SER A 38 40.96 31.98 -21.75
N PRO A 39 40.16 31.37 -20.85
CA PRO A 39 38.78 31.80 -20.69
C PRO A 39 38.79 33.22 -20.12
N ALA A 40 38.20 34.17 -20.86
CA ALA A 40 38.08 35.54 -20.39
C ALA A 40 37.34 35.59 -19.05
N ALA A 41 37.84 36.39 -18.11
CA ALA A 41 37.26 36.50 -16.78
C ALA A 41 35.81 37.02 -16.88
N GLN A 42 34.84 36.12 -16.69
CA GLN A 42 33.46 36.51 -16.47
C GLN A 42 33.39 37.22 -15.12
N SER A 43 32.81 38.43 -15.10
CA SER A 43 32.59 39.19 -13.87
C SER A 43 31.88 38.32 -12.83
N PRO A 44 32.22 38.44 -11.53
CA PRO A 44 31.50 37.72 -10.48
C PRO A 44 30.02 38.11 -10.53
N GLY A 45 29.17 37.15 -10.92
CA GLY A 45 27.73 37.35 -10.98
C GLY A 45 27.20 37.76 -9.61
N GLU A 46 26.34 38.78 -9.61
CA GLU A 46 25.70 39.30 -8.41
C GLU A 46 25.02 38.15 -7.64
N PRO A 47 25.27 37.99 -6.32
CA PRO A 47 24.74 36.86 -5.56
C PRO A 47 23.21 36.90 -5.60
N PRO A 48 22.53 35.80 -5.99
CA PRO A 48 21.08 35.82 -6.21
C PRO A 48 20.36 36.15 -4.90
N ASP A 49 19.48 37.15 -4.96
CA ASP A 49 18.77 37.68 -3.80
C ASP A 49 18.00 36.56 -3.06
N PRO A 50 18.37 36.23 -1.81
CA PRO A 50 17.71 35.17 -1.03
C PRO A 50 16.25 35.49 -0.70
N THR A 51 15.80 36.72 -0.97
CA THR A 51 14.42 37.19 -0.76
C THR A 51 13.49 36.86 -1.93
N THR A 52 13.98 36.28 -3.04
CA THR A 52 13.15 35.88 -4.18
C THR A 52 12.54 34.48 -3.97
N PRO A 53 11.24 34.33 -3.64
CA PRO A 53 10.62 33.02 -3.54
C PRO A 53 10.51 32.39 -4.93
N LEU A 54 11.05 31.17 -5.10
CA LEU A 54 10.90 30.33 -6.30
C LEU A 54 9.43 29.87 -6.47
N THR A 55 8.60 30.82 -6.88
CA THR A 55 7.16 30.67 -7.05
C THR A 55 6.90 30.10 -8.43
N VAL A 56 7.28 28.84 -8.64
CA VAL A 56 6.85 28.07 -9.82
C VAL A 56 5.32 28.10 -9.85
N PRO A 57 4.68 28.52 -10.96
CA PRO A 57 3.23 28.63 -11.02
C PRO A 57 2.59 27.23 -11.02
N VAL A 58 2.24 26.76 -9.82
CA VAL A 58 1.50 25.51 -9.56
C VAL A 58 0.28 25.29 -10.49
N PRO A 59 -0.46 26.32 -10.97
CA PRO A 59 -1.55 26.12 -11.93
C PRO A 59 -1.17 25.41 -13.24
N GLU A 60 0.05 25.58 -13.79
CA GLU A 60 0.40 24.95 -15.07
C GLU A 60 0.58 23.43 -14.97
N LEU A 61 1.09 22.92 -13.83
CA LEU A 61 1.17 21.48 -13.58
C LEU A 61 -0.22 20.83 -13.40
N LEU A 62 -1.22 21.60 -12.96
CA LEU A 62 -2.61 21.14 -12.90
C LEU A 62 -3.26 21.14 -14.30
N ALA A 63 -3.00 22.15 -15.13
CA ALA A 63 -3.54 22.24 -16.49
C ALA A 63 -3.08 21.09 -17.42
N VAL A 64 -1.87 20.53 -17.20
CA VAL A 64 -1.38 19.35 -17.93
C VAL A 64 -2.00 18.04 -17.39
N ALA A 65 -2.34 18.00 -16.10
CA ALA A 65 -2.95 16.86 -15.43
C ALA A 65 -4.43 16.65 -15.81
N GLU A 66 -5.19 17.74 -16.04
CA GLU A 66 -6.63 17.71 -16.36
C GLU A 66 -6.93 17.41 -17.84
N ARG A 67 -6.17 16.51 -18.46
CA ARG A 67 -6.66 15.78 -19.65
C ARG A 67 -7.71 14.78 -19.22
N GLU A 68 -8.93 15.28 -19.03
CA GLU A 68 -10.10 14.48 -18.67
C GLU A 68 -10.17 13.20 -19.49
N LEU A 69 -10.27 12.08 -18.78
CA LEU A 69 -10.54 10.80 -19.38
C LEU A 69 -11.93 10.88 -20.03
N ASP A 70 -12.04 10.80 -21.36
CA ASP A 70 -13.34 11.01 -22.00
C ASP A 70 -14.40 9.99 -21.54
N ALA A 71 -15.67 10.38 -21.67
CA ALA A 71 -16.80 9.59 -21.17
C ALA A 71 -16.92 8.20 -21.84
N ALA A 72 -16.30 7.94 -22.99
CA ALA A 72 -16.22 6.59 -23.53
C ALA A 72 -15.15 5.78 -22.78
N LYS A 73 -13.94 6.33 -22.64
CA LYS A 73 -12.82 5.69 -21.93
C LYS A 73 -13.16 5.38 -20.47
N ARG A 74 -13.91 6.24 -19.77
CA ARG A 74 -14.47 5.96 -18.42
C ARG A 74 -15.39 4.73 -18.45
N ARG A 75 -16.43 4.71 -19.30
CA ARG A 75 -17.38 3.59 -19.45
C ARG A 75 -16.77 2.27 -19.92
N ALA A 76 -15.60 2.29 -20.56
CA ALA A 76 -14.82 1.09 -20.87
C ALA A 76 -13.98 0.59 -19.67
N ALA A 77 -13.44 1.50 -18.85
CA ALA A 77 -12.73 1.15 -17.62
C ALA A 77 -13.68 0.57 -16.55
N GLU A 78 -14.84 1.19 -16.37
CA GLU A 78 -15.92 0.72 -15.47
C GLU A 78 -16.39 -0.69 -15.85
N TRP A 79 -16.58 -0.94 -17.15
CA TRP A 79 -16.89 -2.29 -17.64
C TRP A 79 -15.75 -3.27 -17.35
N LEU A 80 -14.49 -2.90 -17.63
CA LEU A 80 -13.32 -3.77 -17.42
C LEU A 80 -13.14 -4.13 -15.94
N LEU A 81 -13.36 -3.17 -15.05
CA LEU A 81 -13.39 -3.38 -13.60
C LEU A 81 -14.52 -4.31 -13.17
N THR A 82 -15.71 -4.16 -13.77
CA THR A 82 -16.87 -5.02 -13.48
C THR A 82 -16.60 -6.46 -13.89
N PHE A 83 -16.07 -6.67 -15.11
CA PHE A 83 -15.65 -7.98 -15.62
C PHE A 83 -14.56 -8.62 -14.74
N ALA A 84 -13.49 -7.87 -14.45
CA ALA A 84 -12.38 -8.35 -13.62
C ALA A 84 -12.81 -8.67 -12.18
N ARG A 85 -13.73 -7.88 -11.60
CA ARG A 85 -14.32 -8.14 -10.27
C ARG A 85 -15.19 -9.38 -10.28
N GLN A 86 -15.98 -9.62 -11.33
CA GLN A 86 -16.76 -10.85 -11.47
C GLN A 86 -15.84 -12.08 -11.54
N LYS A 87 -14.78 -12.05 -12.37
CA LYS A 87 -13.76 -13.11 -12.43
C LYS A 87 -13.09 -13.39 -11.08
N LEU A 88 -12.77 -12.35 -10.30
CA LEU A 88 -12.20 -12.50 -8.96
C LEU A 88 -13.18 -13.14 -7.97
N LEU A 89 -14.49 -12.85 -8.10
CA LEU A 89 -15.51 -13.34 -7.19
C LEU A 89 -15.98 -14.78 -7.50
N THR A 90 -16.06 -15.20 -8.78
CA THR A 90 -16.49 -16.58 -9.11
C THR A 90 -15.46 -17.63 -8.70
N GLN A 91 -14.16 -17.28 -8.67
CA GLN A 91 -13.07 -18.16 -8.23
C GLN A 91 -12.90 -19.46 -9.06
N GLU A 92 -13.48 -19.51 -10.26
CA GLU A 92 -13.46 -20.67 -11.17
C GLU A 92 -12.06 -20.93 -11.77
N GLU A 93 -11.21 -19.91 -11.80
CA GLU A 93 -9.88 -19.95 -12.42
C GLU A 93 -8.74 -20.00 -11.40
N GLU A 94 -7.67 -20.71 -11.75
CA GLU A 94 -6.41 -20.78 -10.98
C GLU A 94 -5.88 -19.38 -10.61
N LEU A 95 -5.97 -18.41 -11.53
CA LEU A 95 -5.54 -17.04 -11.27
C LEU A 95 -6.46 -16.30 -10.27
N ALA A 96 -7.77 -16.56 -10.28
CA ALA A 96 -8.70 -15.98 -9.31
C ALA A 96 -8.49 -16.58 -7.90
N LEU A 97 -8.17 -17.87 -7.82
CA LEU A 97 -7.76 -18.54 -6.58
C LEU A 97 -6.41 -17.99 -6.06
N ALA A 98 -5.43 -17.80 -6.95
CA ALA A 98 -4.15 -17.17 -6.60
C ALA A 98 -4.32 -15.70 -6.16
N ALA A 99 -5.23 -14.96 -6.80
CA ALA A 99 -5.59 -13.60 -6.43
C ALA A 99 -6.23 -13.52 -5.03
N LYS A 100 -7.17 -14.43 -4.74
CA LYS A 100 -7.77 -14.59 -3.41
C LYS A 100 -6.71 -14.92 -2.35
N ALA A 101 -5.87 -15.92 -2.61
CA ALA A 101 -4.79 -16.32 -1.69
C ALA A 101 -3.80 -15.15 -1.44
N PHE A 102 -3.42 -14.41 -2.48
CA PHE A 102 -2.61 -13.20 -2.35
C PHE A 102 -3.28 -12.15 -1.45
N LEU A 103 -4.55 -11.81 -1.70
CA LEU A 103 -5.30 -10.79 -0.95
C LEU A 103 -5.46 -11.18 0.53
N ILE A 104 -5.81 -12.43 0.82
CA ILE A 104 -5.89 -12.95 2.19
C ILE A 104 -4.50 -12.92 2.86
N SER A 105 -3.44 -13.31 2.14
CA SER A 105 -2.06 -13.23 2.66
C SER A 105 -1.55 -11.79 2.88
N ALA A 106 -2.22 -10.79 2.30
CA ALA A 106 -1.99 -9.37 2.56
C ALA A 106 -2.86 -8.81 3.71
N GLY A 107 -3.80 -9.61 4.22
CA GLY A 107 -4.72 -9.25 5.31
C GLY A 107 -6.03 -8.61 4.85
N VAL A 108 -6.39 -8.70 3.57
CA VAL A 108 -7.72 -8.31 3.09
C VAL A 108 -8.76 -9.32 3.58
N LYS A 109 -9.80 -8.84 4.26
CA LYS A 109 -10.95 -9.65 4.70
C LYS A 109 -11.75 -10.12 3.49
N TRP A 110 -11.77 -11.42 3.23
CA TRP A 110 -12.35 -11.95 1.99
C TRP A 110 -13.87 -11.78 1.93
N GLU A 111 -14.56 -11.92 3.06
CA GLU A 111 -16.02 -11.74 3.16
C GLU A 111 -16.45 -10.34 2.69
N ASN A 112 -15.58 -9.34 2.92
CA ASN A 112 -15.82 -7.95 2.56
C ASN A 112 -15.18 -7.56 1.21
N VAL A 113 -14.53 -8.48 0.48
CA VAL A 113 -13.91 -8.19 -0.83
C VAL A 113 -14.94 -7.73 -1.86
N GLY A 114 -16.21 -8.15 -1.72
CA GLY A 114 -17.32 -7.69 -2.55
C GLY A 114 -17.56 -6.18 -2.49
N HIS A 115 -17.22 -5.52 -1.37
CA HIS A 115 -17.34 -4.06 -1.21
C HIS A 115 -16.11 -3.30 -1.71
N LEU A 116 -15.03 -4.00 -2.10
CA LEU A 116 -13.86 -3.39 -2.73
C LEU A 116 -14.05 -3.35 -4.25
N ALA A 117 -13.67 -2.21 -4.85
CA ALA A 117 -13.55 -2.08 -6.31
C ALA A 117 -12.24 -2.73 -6.81
N ILE A 118 -12.13 -4.04 -6.64
CA ILE A 118 -10.96 -4.84 -7.03
C ILE A 118 -11.39 -6.01 -7.93
N GLY A 119 -10.55 -6.34 -8.90
CA GLY A 119 -10.72 -7.46 -9.80
C GLY A 119 -9.41 -8.10 -10.21
N VAL A 120 -9.49 -9.16 -11.03
CA VAL A 120 -8.34 -9.83 -11.64
C VAL A 120 -8.53 -9.92 -13.17
N ILE A 121 -7.46 -9.68 -13.92
CA ILE A 121 -7.41 -9.93 -15.36
C ILE A 121 -6.59 -11.19 -15.61
N GLY A 122 -7.25 -12.19 -16.19
CA GLY A 122 -6.61 -13.38 -16.78
C GLY A 122 -5.87 -13.02 -18.07
N SER A 123 -6.54 -13.19 -19.21
CA SER A 123 -6.02 -12.75 -20.51
C SER A 123 -6.71 -11.48 -21.04
N LEU A 124 -5.93 -10.64 -21.70
CA LEU A 124 -6.40 -9.42 -22.36
C LEU A 124 -7.21 -9.75 -23.64
N GLU A 125 -6.93 -10.85 -24.31
CA GLU A 125 -7.74 -11.31 -25.45
C GLU A 125 -9.14 -11.76 -24.98
N GLU A 126 -9.22 -12.44 -23.83
CA GLU A 126 -10.51 -12.82 -23.25
C GLU A 126 -11.35 -11.58 -22.89
N CYS A 127 -10.73 -10.58 -22.23
CA CYS A 127 -11.38 -9.29 -21.95
C CYS A 127 -11.91 -8.64 -23.24
N PHE A 128 -11.13 -8.67 -24.32
CA PHE A 128 -11.53 -8.09 -25.60
C PHE A 128 -12.70 -8.84 -26.26
N GLN A 129 -12.70 -10.17 -26.25
CA GLN A 129 -13.79 -10.98 -26.79
C GLN A 129 -15.07 -10.88 -25.92
N ALA A 130 -14.92 -10.81 -24.59
CA ALA A 130 -16.03 -10.57 -23.68
C ALA A 130 -16.69 -9.20 -23.93
N TYR A 131 -15.90 -8.16 -24.19
CA TYR A 131 -16.45 -6.84 -24.54
C TYR A 131 -17.28 -6.86 -25.82
N ARG A 132 -16.75 -7.48 -26.87
CA ARG A 132 -17.45 -7.61 -28.17
C ARG A 132 -18.79 -8.32 -28.04
N LYS A 133 -18.90 -9.31 -27.15
CA LYS A 133 -20.17 -10.00 -26.85
C LYS A 133 -21.23 -9.10 -26.20
N THR A 134 -20.87 -7.94 -25.66
CA THR A 134 -21.83 -6.95 -25.12
C THR A 134 -22.49 -6.07 -26.19
N GLY A 135 -22.21 -6.29 -27.48
CA GLY A 135 -22.72 -5.47 -28.59
C GLY A 135 -22.04 -4.11 -28.75
N ARG A 136 -21.08 -3.77 -27.87
CA ARG A 136 -20.31 -2.52 -27.95
C ARG A 136 -19.33 -2.55 -29.11
N SER A 137 -19.46 -1.58 -30.02
CA SER A 137 -18.68 -1.46 -31.26
C SER A 137 -17.41 -0.61 -31.11
N ASP A 138 -17.24 0.11 -30.00
CA ASP A 138 -16.17 1.08 -29.76
C ASP A 138 -14.84 0.39 -29.34
N ARG A 139 -14.39 -0.54 -30.18
CA ARG A 139 -13.15 -1.32 -30.07
C ARG A 139 -11.95 -0.48 -29.58
N GLN A 140 -11.75 0.70 -30.14
CA GLN A 140 -10.65 1.61 -29.81
C GLN A 140 -10.65 2.06 -28.33
N THR A 141 -11.84 2.19 -27.72
CA THR A 141 -12.02 2.64 -26.34
C THR A 141 -11.54 1.60 -25.33
N LEU A 142 -11.75 0.31 -25.59
CA LEU A 142 -11.21 -0.75 -24.76
C LEU A 142 -9.75 -1.08 -25.13
N GLU A 143 -9.39 -1.04 -26.41
CA GLU A 143 -7.99 -1.20 -26.84
C GLU A 143 -7.06 -0.16 -26.22
N TYR A 144 -7.55 1.06 -25.96
CA TYR A 144 -6.85 2.04 -25.14
C TYR A 144 -6.36 1.42 -23.83
N TRP A 145 -7.26 0.81 -23.05
CA TRP A 145 -6.93 0.14 -21.78
C TRP A 145 -6.03 -1.09 -22.00
N LEU A 146 -6.46 -2.02 -22.84
CA LEU A 146 -5.80 -3.33 -23.01
C LEU A 146 -4.47 -3.28 -23.79
N LYS A 147 -4.07 -2.13 -24.34
CA LYS A 147 -2.75 -1.94 -24.98
C LYS A 147 -1.58 -2.17 -24.02
N ASP A 148 -1.77 -1.96 -22.71
CA ASP A 148 -0.72 -2.25 -21.72
C ASP A 148 -0.73 -3.72 -21.32
N ARG A 149 0.20 -4.49 -21.89
CA ARG A 149 0.37 -5.93 -21.61
C ARG A 149 0.65 -6.24 -20.14
N ARG A 150 1.07 -5.27 -19.32
CA ARG A 150 1.28 -5.44 -17.88
C ARG A 150 -0.02 -5.56 -17.08
N LEU A 151 -1.19 -5.37 -17.71
CA LEU A 151 -2.50 -5.69 -17.13
C LEU A 151 -2.80 -7.20 -17.13
N GLU A 152 -2.11 -7.99 -17.96
CA GLU A 152 -2.31 -9.45 -18.05
C GLU A 152 -1.80 -10.14 -16.76
N ASN A 153 -2.49 -11.19 -16.28
CA ASN A 153 -2.18 -11.90 -15.03
C ASN A 153 -2.06 -11.00 -13.76
N SER A 154 -2.89 -9.96 -13.67
CA SER A 154 -2.78 -8.92 -12.63
C SER A 154 -4.09 -8.67 -11.88
N LEU A 155 -3.97 -8.31 -10.59
CA LEU A 155 -5.02 -7.60 -9.86
C LEU A 155 -5.16 -6.19 -10.42
N ILE A 156 -6.39 -5.67 -10.49
CA ILE A 156 -6.69 -4.29 -10.91
C ILE A 156 -7.70 -3.60 -9.99
N GLY A 157 -7.73 -2.27 -10.02
CA GLY A 157 -8.76 -1.44 -9.42
C GLY A 157 -8.72 0.02 -9.91
N PRO A 158 -9.73 0.84 -9.59
CA PRO A 158 -9.78 2.24 -10.00
C PRO A 158 -8.90 3.13 -9.13
N ILE A 159 -8.50 4.27 -9.71
CA ILE A 159 -8.16 5.50 -9.01
C ILE A 159 -9.24 6.53 -9.37
N HIS A 160 -9.97 7.03 -8.37
CA HIS A 160 -10.99 8.07 -8.54
C HIS A 160 -10.46 9.45 -8.15
N ASN A 161 -11.01 10.51 -8.76
CA ASN A 161 -10.81 11.88 -8.31
C ASN A 161 -11.70 12.23 -7.10
N ALA A 162 -11.59 13.47 -6.63
CA ALA A 162 -12.41 14.01 -5.54
C ALA A 162 -13.92 14.00 -5.85
N ALA A 163 -14.33 14.11 -7.12
CA ALA A 163 -15.73 14.00 -7.53
C ALA A 163 -16.23 12.53 -7.61
N GLY A 164 -15.36 11.55 -7.34
CA GLY A 164 -15.66 10.12 -7.46
C GLY A 164 -15.50 9.55 -8.87
N GLU A 165 -15.06 10.35 -9.85
CA GLU A 165 -14.92 9.95 -11.25
C GLU A 165 -13.62 9.15 -11.46
N LEU A 166 -13.67 8.11 -12.30
CA LEU A 166 -12.50 7.31 -12.64
C LEU A 166 -11.51 8.12 -13.49
N VAL A 167 -10.27 8.26 -13.01
CA VAL A 167 -9.18 8.94 -13.72
C VAL A 167 -8.20 7.93 -14.33
N THR A 168 -7.87 6.87 -13.62
CA THR A 168 -7.03 5.79 -14.16
C THR A 168 -7.28 4.45 -13.45
N LEU A 169 -6.57 3.42 -13.89
CA LEU A 169 -6.50 2.12 -13.21
C LEU A 169 -5.12 1.95 -12.57
N TRP A 170 -5.11 1.33 -11.39
CA TRP A 170 -3.94 0.66 -10.85
C TRP A 170 -3.99 -0.83 -11.23
N ALA A 171 -2.81 -1.44 -11.38
CA ALA A 171 -2.68 -2.88 -11.50
C ALA A 171 -1.44 -3.42 -10.77
N ARG A 172 -1.48 -4.69 -10.40
CA ARG A 172 -0.41 -5.40 -9.69
C ARG A 172 -0.31 -6.85 -10.21
N PRO A 173 0.81 -7.25 -10.85
CA PRO A 173 1.04 -8.63 -11.26
C PRO A 173 1.00 -9.60 -10.08
N LEU A 174 0.37 -10.76 -10.28
CA LEU A 174 0.26 -11.80 -9.25
C LEU A 174 1.47 -12.76 -9.21
N ARG A 175 2.10 -13.00 -10.38
CA ARG A 175 3.17 -14.00 -10.55
C ARG A 175 4.60 -13.41 -10.58
N GLN A 176 4.79 -12.10 -10.41
CA GLN A 176 6.12 -11.47 -10.46
C GLN A 176 6.66 -11.13 -9.06
N LEU A 177 7.93 -11.46 -8.81
CA LEU A 177 8.64 -11.11 -7.57
C LEU A 177 8.98 -9.61 -7.47
N THR A 178 9.06 -8.91 -8.61
CA THR A 178 9.27 -7.46 -8.68
C THR A 178 8.02 -6.70 -8.19
N PRO A 179 8.14 -5.78 -7.22
CA PRO A 179 7.01 -5.03 -6.67
C PRO A 179 6.57 -3.87 -7.59
N GLY A 180 6.20 -4.20 -8.84
CA GLY A 180 5.63 -3.25 -9.79
C GLY A 180 4.13 -3.02 -9.54
N TRP A 181 3.77 -1.83 -9.09
CA TRP A 181 2.43 -1.31 -9.36
C TRP A 181 2.47 -0.64 -10.73
N LEU A 182 1.62 -1.10 -11.64
CA LEU A 182 1.29 -0.32 -12.83
C LEU A 182 0.28 0.74 -12.40
N PHE A 183 0.52 1.98 -12.80
CA PHE A 183 -0.51 2.98 -12.94
C PHE A 183 -0.50 3.43 -14.39
N ARG A 184 -1.66 3.37 -15.07
CA ARG A 184 -1.71 3.57 -16.52
C ARG A 184 -1.52 5.03 -16.95
N HIS A 185 -1.64 5.94 -15.98
CA HIS A 185 -1.14 7.32 -15.99
C HIS A 185 -0.45 7.57 -14.65
N PRO A 186 0.46 8.56 -14.53
CA PRO A 186 1.06 8.96 -13.26
C PRO A 186 0.02 9.67 -12.38
N TRP A 187 -0.87 8.88 -11.77
CA TRP A 187 -1.98 9.43 -10.97
C TRP A 187 -1.51 10.28 -9.79
N GLN A 188 -0.28 10.11 -9.30
CA GLN A 188 0.31 10.93 -8.24
C GLN A 188 0.61 12.38 -8.67
N GLU A 189 0.60 12.66 -9.98
CA GLU A 189 0.63 14.01 -10.56
C GLU A 189 -0.79 14.60 -10.60
N THR A 190 -1.78 13.82 -11.04
CA THR A 190 -3.17 14.29 -11.17
C THR A 190 -3.96 14.32 -9.86
N LEU A 191 -3.65 13.43 -8.92
CA LEU A 191 -4.40 13.14 -7.70
C LEU A 191 -3.42 12.78 -6.56
N GLY A 192 -3.34 13.60 -5.52
CA GLY A 192 -2.32 13.44 -4.47
C GLY A 192 -2.41 12.19 -3.60
N LEU A 193 -3.55 11.49 -3.61
CA LEU A 193 -3.88 10.40 -2.69
C LEU A 193 -4.99 9.48 -3.22
N PHE A 194 -4.77 8.16 -3.16
CA PHE A 194 -5.82 7.17 -3.38
C PHE A 194 -6.79 7.23 -2.19
N GLY A 195 -8.09 7.29 -2.47
CA GLY A 195 -9.09 7.48 -1.44
C GLY A 195 -9.63 8.90 -1.28
N VAL A 196 -9.20 9.83 -2.14
CA VAL A 196 -9.66 11.23 -2.13
C VAL A 196 -11.18 11.37 -2.29
N GLU A 197 -11.83 10.41 -2.96
CA GLU A 197 -13.28 10.36 -3.12
C GLU A 197 -14.02 10.33 -1.76
N VAL A 198 -13.43 9.67 -0.76
CA VAL A 198 -13.96 9.59 0.61
C VAL A 198 -13.79 10.92 1.35
N LEU A 199 -12.72 11.67 1.06
CA LEU A 199 -12.48 12.96 1.72
C LEU A 199 -13.43 14.04 1.21
N ALA A 200 -13.68 14.09 -0.10
CA ALA A 200 -14.52 15.13 -0.69
C ALA A 200 -15.99 15.01 -0.27
N GLY A 201 -16.53 13.77 -0.22
CA GLY A 201 -17.91 13.50 0.17
C GLY A 201 -18.18 13.66 1.66
N ALA A 202 -17.30 13.15 2.53
CA ALA A 202 -17.53 13.17 3.99
C ALA A 202 -16.83 14.33 4.73
N ARG A 203 -15.86 15.01 4.10
CA ARG A 203 -14.99 16.07 4.69
C ARG A 203 -14.52 15.77 6.11
N PRO A 204 -13.92 14.58 6.35
CA PRO A 204 -13.61 14.14 7.71
C PRO A 204 -12.47 14.98 8.31
N PRO A 205 -12.61 15.50 9.55
CA PRO A 205 -11.56 16.30 10.18
C PRO A 205 -10.31 15.47 10.52
N HIS A 206 -10.46 14.15 10.70
CA HIS A 206 -9.37 13.19 10.95
C HIS A 206 -9.41 12.05 9.93
N VAL A 207 -8.25 11.73 9.35
CA VAL A 207 -8.05 10.61 8.41
C VAL A 207 -6.82 9.77 8.77
N LEU A 208 -6.88 8.48 8.44
CA LEU A 208 -5.75 7.55 8.50
C LEU A 208 -5.04 7.52 7.14
N ALA A 209 -3.74 7.75 7.12
CA ALA A 209 -2.94 7.72 5.90
C ALA A 209 -1.96 6.54 5.92
N VAL A 210 -1.85 5.82 4.80
CA VAL A 210 -0.87 4.74 4.58
C VAL A 210 0.05 5.02 3.40
N GLU A 211 1.18 4.32 3.36
CA GLU A 211 2.15 4.42 2.25
C GLU A 211 1.71 3.63 1.01
N ARG A 212 0.91 2.57 1.18
CA ARG A 212 0.62 1.56 0.13
C ARG A 212 -0.88 1.35 -0.07
N LEU A 213 -1.30 1.31 -1.34
CA LEU A 213 -2.71 1.11 -1.72
C LEU A 213 -3.30 -0.20 -1.17
N LEU A 214 -2.53 -1.29 -1.17
CA LEU A 214 -2.98 -2.59 -0.65
C LEU A 214 -3.26 -2.58 0.86
N ASP A 215 -2.49 -1.83 1.66
CA ASP A 215 -2.76 -1.70 3.10
C ASP A 215 -4.03 -0.86 3.34
N ALA A 216 -4.32 0.13 2.47
CA ALA A 216 -5.60 0.84 2.51
C ALA A 216 -6.80 -0.06 2.15
N LEU A 217 -6.64 -0.96 1.16
CA LEU A 217 -7.67 -1.95 0.83
C LEU A 217 -7.90 -2.95 1.98
N ALA A 218 -6.83 -3.40 2.64
CA ALA A 218 -6.95 -4.25 3.83
C ALA A 218 -7.71 -3.52 4.95
N LEU A 219 -7.31 -2.30 5.32
CA LEU A 219 -8.00 -1.49 6.33
C LEU A 219 -9.49 -1.28 5.98
N ARG A 220 -9.81 -0.87 4.74
CA ARG A 220 -11.20 -0.71 4.26
C ARG A 220 -11.99 -2.04 4.36
N SER A 221 -11.38 -3.18 4.07
CA SER A 221 -12.03 -4.50 4.19
C SER A 221 -12.38 -4.89 5.65
N HIS A 222 -11.69 -4.33 6.64
CA HIS A 222 -12.01 -4.48 8.07
C HIS A 222 -12.90 -3.35 8.62
N GLY A 223 -13.53 -2.55 7.75
CA GLY A 223 -14.39 -1.43 8.16
C GLY A 223 -13.63 -0.23 8.73
N VAL A 224 -12.31 -0.17 8.57
CA VAL A 224 -11.50 0.95 9.05
C VAL A 224 -11.57 2.10 8.04
N HIS A 225 -12.26 3.18 8.43
CA HIS A 225 -12.46 4.40 7.64
C HIS A 225 -12.35 5.66 8.51
N PRO A 226 -12.05 6.85 7.93
CA PRO A 226 -11.63 7.06 6.54
C PRO A 226 -10.12 6.79 6.37
N VAL A 227 -9.76 6.15 5.26
CA VAL A 227 -8.39 5.72 4.95
C VAL A 227 -8.01 6.15 3.53
N VAL A 228 -6.81 6.75 3.41
CA VAL A 228 -6.19 7.15 2.13
C VAL A 228 -4.77 6.58 2.00
N ALA A 229 -4.28 6.41 0.77
CA ALA A 229 -2.92 5.95 0.50
C ALA A 229 -2.17 6.90 -0.44
N PHE A 230 -0.93 7.26 -0.10
CA PHE A 230 -0.10 8.07 -1.00
C PHE A 230 0.51 7.26 -2.16
N GLY A 231 0.69 5.94 -2.00
CA GLY A 231 1.38 5.09 -2.97
C GLY A 231 2.91 5.27 -2.99
N VAL A 232 3.45 6.10 -2.10
CA VAL A 232 4.88 6.27 -1.80
C VAL A 232 5.09 6.26 -0.28
N ARG A 233 6.34 6.05 0.15
CA ARG A 233 6.74 6.28 1.55
C ARG A 233 6.46 7.72 1.97
N PHE A 234 6.14 7.94 3.24
CA PHE A 234 5.79 9.30 3.71
C PHE A 234 6.92 10.32 3.52
N ASP A 235 8.18 9.93 3.68
CA ASP A 235 9.36 10.77 3.42
C ASP A 235 9.58 11.12 1.92
N ARG A 236 8.76 10.58 1.03
CA ARG A 236 8.76 10.86 -0.42
C ARG A 236 7.49 11.57 -0.90
N VAL A 237 6.53 11.83 -0.01
CA VAL A 237 5.36 12.65 -0.34
C VAL A 237 5.80 14.12 -0.52
N PRO A 238 5.42 14.80 -1.63
CA PRO A 238 5.72 16.22 -1.83
C PRO A 238 5.07 17.10 -0.75
N PRO A 239 5.72 18.20 -0.30
CA PRO A 239 5.18 19.09 0.73
C PRO A 239 3.75 19.57 0.44
N GLU A 240 3.45 19.85 -0.83
CA GLU A 240 2.22 20.46 -1.33
C GLU A 240 1.01 19.54 -1.11
N ARG A 241 1.22 18.22 -1.19
CA ARG A 241 0.17 17.21 -0.97
C ARG A 241 -0.30 17.16 0.49
N TRP A 242 0.56 17.55 1.44
CA TRP A 242 0.14 17.70 2.84
C TRP A 242 -0.71 18.97 3.04
N SER A 243 -0.34 20.07 2.39
CA SER A 243 -1.14 21.29 2.33
C SER A 243 -2.49 21.08 1.64
N GLU A 244 -2.54 20.21 0.63
CA GLU A 244 -3.75 19.87 -0.13
C GLU A 244 -4.84 19.23 0.76
N LEU A 245 -4.46 18.41 1.75
CA LEU A 245 -5.40 17.78 2.68
C LEU A 245 -6.26 18.81 3.43
N LEU A 246 -5.72 19.98 3.78
CA LEU A 246 -6.47 21.06 4.41
C LEU A 246 -7.60 21.60 3.50
N ARG A 247 -7.44 21.54 2.18
CA ARG A 247 -8.50 21.93 1.21
C ARG A 247 -9.70 20.97 1.26
N TRP A 248 -9.46 19.72 1.66
CA TRP A 248 -10.47 18.68 1.84
C TRP A 248 -11.08 18.66 3.25
N GLY A 249 -10.77 19.65 4.09
CA GLY A 249 -11.27 19.76 5.47
C GLY A 249 -10.51 18.91 6.50
N VAL A 250 -9.48 18.17 6.08
CA VAL A 250 -8.65 17.35 6.96
C VAL A 250 -7.76 18.26 7.81
N VAL A 251 -8.03 18.34 9.11
CA VAL A 251 -7.20 19.09 10.09
C VAL A 251 -6.22 18.19 10.83
N GLN A 252 -6.48 16.87 10.88
CA GLN A 252 -5.63 15.87 11.54
C GLN A 252 -5.39 14.67 10.62
N VAL A 253 -4.16 14.18 10.57
CA VAL A 253 -3.81 12.91 9.91
C VAL A 253 -3.15 11.99 10.93
N THR A 254 -3.43 10.69 10.89
CA THR A 254 -2.60 9.69 11.56
C THR A 254 -1.92 8.79 10.55
N LEU A 255 -0.59 8.88 10.52
CA LEU A 255 0.29 8.07 9.69
C LEU A 255 0.34 6.64 10.24
N LEU A 256 0.08 5.69 9.36
CA LEU A 256 0.18 4.26 9.62
C LEU A 256 1.29 3.70 8.71
N PRO A 257 2.47 3.38 9.25
CA PRO A 257 3.60 2.88 8.45
C PRO A 257 3.33 1.47 7.92
N THR A 258 4.03 1.09 6.85
CA THR A 258 3.89 -0.23 6.19
C THR A 258 4.05 -1.44 7.16
N GLY A 259 4.81 -1.29 8.25
CA GLY A 259 5.01 -2.32 9.27
C GLY A 259 6.17 -1.99 10.22
N PRO A 260 6.64 -2.96 11.04
CA PRO A 260 7.67 -2.74 12.06
C PRO A 260 9.01 -2.22 11.53
N GLY A 261 9.37 -2.55 10.29
CA GLY A 261 10.63 -2.16 9.66
C GLY A 261 10.72 -0.72 9.16
N ALA A 262 9.71 0.13 9.40
CA ALA A 262 9.79 1.55 9.03
C ALA A 262 10.74 2.30 9.98
N SER A 263 11.82 2.86 9.45
CA SER A 263 12.93 3.38 10.25
C SER A 263 12.66 4.77 10.84
N LYS A 264 13.33 5.12 11.95
CA LYS A 264 13.11 6.37 12.71
C LYS A 264 13.46 7.61 11.87
N GLU A 265 14.41 7.46 10.95
CA GLU A 265 14.95 8.48 10.05
C GLU A 265 13.92 8.94 9.01
N VAL A 266 12.98 8.07 8.62
CA VAL A 266 11.84 8.41 7.73
C VAL A 266 11.02 9.53 8.37
N PHE A 267 10.67 9.36 9.64
CA PHE A 267 9.81 10.28 10.37
C PHE A 267 10.56 11.52 10.85
N HIS A 268 11.85 11.41 11.16
CA HIS A 268 12.71 12.59 11.36
C HIS A 268 12.78 13.45 10.09
N SER A 269 13.04 12.84 8.93
CA SER A 269 13.14 13.54 7.63
C SER A 269 11.82 14.20 7.25
N LEU A 270 10.69 13.52 7.48
CA LEU A 270 9.35 14.07 7.31
C LEU A 270 9.08 15.24 8.25
N ARG A 271 9.36 15.10 9.56
CA ARG A 271 9.21 16.18 10.57
C ARG A 271 10.05 17.40 10.20
N LYS A 272 11.28 17.21 9.72
CA LYS A 272 12.16 18.30 9.25
C LYS A 272 11.59 19.01 8.01
N ARG A 273 11.12 18.27 7.00
CA ARG A 273 10.53 18.85 5.78
C ARG A 273 9.26 19.65 6.08
N LEU A 274 8.38 19.12 6.94
CA LEU A 274 7.07 19.72 7.20
C LEU A 274 7.10 20.86 8.22
N ARG A 275 8.14 20.96 9.06
CA ARG A 275 8.37 22.16 9.91
C ARG A 275 8.51 23.45 9.09
N GLY A 276 8.91 23.37 7.82
CA GLY A 276 9.00 24.53 6.91
C GLY A 276 7.68 24.91 6.22
N LEU A 277 6.60 24.13 6.38
CA LEU A 277 5.31 24.46 5.75
C LEU A 277 4.48 25.41 6.62
N GLY A 278 4.15 26.58 6.08
CA GLY A 278 3.25 27.53 6.73
C GLY A 278 1.80 27.03 6.90
N ARG A 279 1.40 25.96 6.20
CA ARG A 279 0.10 25.28 6.36
C ARG A 279 0.28 23.76 6.15
N CYS A 280 -0.02 22.97 7.19
CA CYS A 280 0.03 21.51 7.19
C CYS A 280 -0.98 21.00 8.25
N PRO A 281 -1.71 19.90 8.06
CA PRO A 281 -2.56 19.32 9.10
C PRO A 281 -1.73 18.79 10.28
N GLU A 282 -2.36 18.61 11.45
CA GLU A 282 -1.70 17.98 12.59
C GLU A 282 -1.38 16.51 12.27
N LEU A 283 -0.10 16.19 12.17
CA LEU A 283 0.38 14.83 11.91
C LEU A 283 0.65 14.09 13.21
N TRP A 284 -0.02 12.95 13.32
CA TRP A 284 0.18 11.94 14.34
C TRP A 284 0.72 10.67 13.69
N ILE A 285 1.34 9.78 14.45
CA ILE A 285 1.87 8.51 13.94
C ILE A 285 1.57 7.40 14.94
N LEU A 286 1.15 6.23 14.45
CA LEU A 286 1.27 4.98 15.21
C LEU A 286 2.72 4.49 15.10
N PRO A 287 3.52 4.46 16.18
CA PRO A 287 4.94 4.10 16.07
C PRO A 287 5.12 2.69 15.47
N PRO A 288 6.09 2.48 14.55
CA PRO A 288 6.31 1.19 13.88
C PRO A 288 6.41 0.00 14.85
N GLN A 289 6.99 0.21 16.03
CA GLN A 289 7.17 -0.79 17.10
C GLN A 289 5.85 -1.25 17.74
N ARG A 290 4.71 -0.61 17.43
CA ARG A 290 3.37 -1.05 17.81
C ARG A 290 2.71 -1.98 16.78
N LEU A 291 3.29 -2.10 15.58
CA LEU A 291 2.88 -3.05 14.55
C LEU A 291 3.81 -4.27 14.62
N THR A 292 3.33 -5.42 15.09
CA THR A 292 4.10 -6.67 15.10
C THR A 292 4.20 -7.33 13.73
N LEU A 293 3.35 -6.92 12.78
CA LEU A 293 3.22 -7.47 11.43
C LEU A 293 3.11 -6.33 10.40
N PRO A 294 3.26 -6.62 9.08
CA PRO A 294 2.86 -5.69 8.03
C PRO A 294 1.40 -5.23 8.21
N LEU A 295 1.11 -3.96 7.93
CA LEU A 295 -0.10 -3.28 8.39
C LEU A 295 -1.41 -4.03 8.04
N GLY A 296 -1.58 -4.47 6.80
CA GLY A 296 -2.75 -5.28 6.42
C GLY A 296 -2.91 -6.58 7.22
N ARG A 297 -1.81 -7.32 7.48
CA ARG A 297 -1.83 -8.53 8.32
C ARG A 297 -2.11 -8.21 9.79
N PHE A 298 -1.64 -7.06 10.28
CA PHE A 298 -1.87 -6.64 11.65
C PHE A 298 -3.37 -6.37 11.92
N VAL A 299 -4.05 -5.60 11.07
CA VAL A 299 -5.50 -5.39 11.20
C VAL A 299 -6.29 -6.70 11.04
N ALA A 300 -5.84 -7.61 10.16
CA ALA A 300 -6.45 -8.93 10.01
C ALA A 300 -6.30 -9.85 11.23
N GLN A 301 -5.28 -9.62 12.08
CA GLN A 301 -5.11 -10.35 13.33
C GLN A 301 -5.94 -9.77 14.48
N VAL A 302 -6.06 -8.44 14.57
CA VAL A 302 -6.65 -7.80 15.76
C VAL A 302 -8.12 -7.40 15.60
N GLY A 303 -8.63 -7.20 14.38
CA GLY A 303 -9.97 -6.65 14.13
C GLY A 303 -9.98 -5.13 13.90
N GLY A 304 -11.03 -4.63 13.25
CA GLY A 304 -11.12 -3.24 12.81
C GLY A 304 -11.32 -2.24 13.95
N GLU A 305 -12.14 -2.59 14.95
CA GLU A 305 -12.45 -1.70 16.07
C GLU A 305 -11.31 -1.66 17.09
N GLU A 306 -10.72 -2.83 17.36
CA GLU A 306 -9.52 -3.03 18.17
C GLU A 306 -8.33 -2.27 17.57
N PHE A 307 -8.15 -2.35 16.23
CA PHE A 307 -7.15 -1.57 15.52
C PHE A 307 -7.40 -0.05 15.68
N LEU A 308 -8.63 0.42 15.51
CA LEU A 308 -8.98 1.83 15.72
C LEU A 308 -8.73 2.28 17.17
N ASN A 309 -9.06 1.46 18.15
CA ASN A 309 -8.83 1.75 19.56
C ASN A 309 -7.33 1.78 19.91
N LEU A 310 -6.53 0.86 19.35
CA LEU A 310 -5.08 0.88 19.45
C LEU A 310 -4.48 2.13 18.78
N VAL A 311 -4.94 2.52 17.59
CA VAL A 311 -4.52 3.76 16.91
C VAL A 311 -4.86 4.99 17.76
N ARG A 312 -6.07 5.09 18.31
CA ARG A 312 -6.51 6.20 19.18
C ARG A 312 -5.63 6.30 20.44
N GLY A 313 -5.38 5.18 21.12
CA GLY A 313 -4.69 5.14 22.41
C GLY A 313 -3.16 5.03 22.36
N ARG A 314 -2.55 4.75 21.19
CA ARG A 314 -1.08 4.55 21.05
C ARG A 314 -0.40 5.44 20.00
N ARG A 315 -1.14 6.31 19.30
CA ARG A 315 -0.54 7.32 18.40
C ARG A 315 0.16 8.43 19.18
N VAL A 316 1.26 8.94 18.63
CA VAL A 316 2.02 10.08 19.16
C VAL A 316 2.03 11.24 18.15
N ALA A 317 2.20 12.48 18.62
CA ALA A 317 2.28 13.64 17.73
C ALA A 317 3.65 13.71 17.03
N LEU A 318 3.65 14.02 15.74
CA LEU A 318 4.85 14.21 14.91
C LEU A 318 5.04 15.70 14.56
N VAL A 319 3.95 16.36 14.13
CA VAL A 319 3.86 17.80 13.82
C VAL A 319 2.49 18.30 14.25
N GLY A 320 2.41 19.34 15.08
CA GLY A 320 1.13 19.90 15.55
C GLY A 320 1.35 21.00 16.59
N ARG A 321 0.30 21.75 16.94
CA ARG A 321 0.38 22.86 17.91
C ARG A 321 0.46 22.39 19.35
N LYS A 322 0.09 21.14 19.63
CA LYS A 322 0.21 20.52 20.95
C LYS A 322 1.47 19.65 21.07
N GLN A 323 2.64 20.29 21.19
CA GLN A 323 3.73 19.68 21.96
C GLN A 323 3.36 19.76 23.45
N LEU A 324 2.43 18.90 23.87
CA LEU A 324 2.24 18.59 25.28
C LEU A 324 3.46 17.77 25.71
N PHE A 325 4.28 18.34 26.59
CA PHE A 325 5.38 17.64 27.24
C PHE A 325 4.85 16.35 27.88
N LEU A 326 5.42 15.21 27.48
CA LEU A 326 5.17 13.92 28.12
C LEU A 326 5.98 13.87 29.42
N VAL A 327 5.55 14.64 30.42
CA VAL A 327 6.15 14.67 31.76
C VAL A 327 6.17 13.25 32.32
N GLY A 328 7.37 12.75 32.61
CA GLY A 328 7.58 11.36 33.02
C GLY A 328 6.96 11.04 34.38
N SER A 329 5.79 10.42 34.38
CA SER A 329 5.16 9.83 35.57
C SER A 329 5.45 8.33 35.69
N VAL A 330 6.72 7.95 35.54
CA VAL A 330 7.21 6.62 35.96
C VAL A 330 7.39 6.64 37.48
N SER A 331 6.27 6.53 38.20
CA SER A 331 6.26 6.30 39.64
C SER A 331 6.76 4.89 39.93
N GLY A 332 8.09 4.75 40.01
CA GLY A 332 8.72 3.50 40.47
C GLY A 332 8.26 3.16 41.90
N PRO A 333 8.08 1.87 42.23
CA PRO A 333 7.67 1.46 43.57
C PRO A 333 8.77 1.85 44.57
N ARG A 334 8.45 2.73 45.52
CA ARG A 334 9.27 2.96 46.72
C ARG A 334 8.71 2.13 47.85
N ASP A 335 9.51 1.20 48.34
CA ASP A 335 9.27 0.50 49.60
C ASP A 335 9.24 1.49 50.76
N CYS A 336 8.06 1.76 51.31
CA CYS A 336 7.90 2.37 52.63
C CYS A 336 7.33 1.31 53.60
N ARG A 337 8.21 0.85 54.48
CA ARG A 337 8.01 -0.29 55.41
C ARG A 337 7.67 0.25 56.81
N ARG A 338 6.66 -0.33 57.46
CA ARG A 338 6.08 0.09 58.77
C ARG A 338 5.35 1.45 58.67
N GLU A 339 4.32 1.73 59.46
CA GLU A 339 4.04 1.24 60.82
C GLU A 339 2.73 0.46 60.98
N SER A 340 2.49 -0.03 62.20
CA SER A 340 1.32 -0.82 62.58
C SER A 340 0.87 -0.40 63.97
N GLN A 341 -0.40 -0.03 64.15
CA GLN A 341 -1.13 -0.33 65.39
C GLN A 341 -2.65 -0.12 65.28
N THR A 342 -3.37 -1.17 65.70
CA THR A 342 -4.65 -1.17 66.43
C THR A 342 -5.67 -0.03 66.23
N ALA A 343 -6.80 -0.39 65.62
CA ALA A 343 -8.06 -0.47 66.37
C ALA A 343 -8.96 -1.55 65.75
N ALA A 344 -9.77 -2.22 66.56
CA ALA A 344 -10.77 -3.20 66.11
C ALA A 344 -12.08 -2.97 66.87
N MET A 345 -13.22 -3.28 66.26
CA MET A 345 -14.34 -4.01 66.88
C MET A 345 -15.51 -4.23 65.92
N ALA A 346 -16.15 -5.40 66.07
CA ALA A 346 -17.54 -5.79 65.81
C ALA A 346 -18.26 -5.39 64.49
N GLY A 347 -19.06 -6.28 63.89
CA GLY A 347 -19.39 -7.65 64.32
C GLY A 347 -20.31 -8.41 63.35
N ASP A 348 -20.67 -9.63 63.76
CA ASP A 348 -21.39 -10.63 62.97
C ASP A 348 -22.91 -10.41 62.87
N HIS A 349 -23.56 -10.88 61.78
CA HIS A 349 -24.40 -12.10 61.76
C HIS A 349 -25.13 -12.33 60.40
N PRO A 350 -25.74 -13.52 60.13
CA PRO A 350 -25.87 -14.04 58.75
C PRO A 350 -27.29 -14.37 58.21
N GLY A 351 -27.45 -14.24 56.88
CA GLY A 351 -28.38 -15.00 56.01
C GLY A 351 -29.90 -14.88 56.27
N PRO A 352 -30.75 -15.74 55.64
CA PRO A 352 -30.51 -16.65 54.50
C PRO A 352 -31.57 -16.46 53.36
N GLN A 353 -31.95 -17.56 52.66
CA GLN A 353 -32.91 -17.71 51.53
C GLN A 353 -32.32 -17.40 50.13
N GLU A 354 -32.27 -18.31 49.14
CA GLU A 354 -32.99 -19.56 48.81
C GLU A 354 -34.39 -19.39 48.16
N VAL A 355 -34.42 -19.32 46.82
CA VAL A 355 -35.46 -19.94 45.97
C VAL A 355 -34.83 -20.38 44.64
N ALA A 356 -35.06 -21.64 44.26
CA ALA A 356 -35.04 -22.12 42.86
C ALA A 356 -36.37 -22.88 42.61
N PRO A 357 -36.93 -22.84 41.40
CA PRO A 357 -36.82 -24.02 40.50
C PRO A 357 -36.80 -23.62 39.00
N GLN A 358 -35.97 -24.16 38.09
CA GLN A 358 -35.94 -25.50 37.45
C GLN A 358 -36.18 -25.42 35.92
N VAL A 359 -35.42 -26.25 35.19
CA VAL A 359 -35.84 -27.05 34.01
C VAL A 359 -36.40 -26.30 32.76
N ARG A 360 -35.60 -26.32 31.69
CA ARG A 360 -35.91 -27.23 30.56
C ARG A 360 -34.67 -27.67 29.78
N GLU A 361 -34.69 -28.94 29.36
CA GLU A 361 -33.65 -29.59 28.57
C GLU A 361 -33.91 -29.42 27.07
N ALA A 362 -32.84 -29.43 26.27
CA ALA A 362 -32.89 -29.72 24.84
C ALA A 362 -31.55 -30.33 24.41
N SER A 363 -31.37 -31.62 24.66
CA SER A 363 -30.22 -32.37 24.15
C SER A 363 -30.46 -32.77 22.69
N LEU A 364 -29.46 -32.55 21.83
CA LEU A 364 -29.32 -33.27 20.56
C LEU A 364 -27.82 -33.36 20.24
N ALA A 365 -27.31 -34.59 20.28
CA ALA A 365 -25.91 -34.91 19.98
C ALA A 365 -25.73 -35.24 18.49
N ASP A 366 -24.65 -35.97 18.17
CA ASP A 366 -24.41 -36.69 16.92
C ASP A 366 -24.03 -35.88 15.68
N LEU A 367 -22.86 -35.23 15.76
CA LEU A 367 -21.90 -35.23 14.64
C LEU A 367 -20.54 -35.74 15.11
N ASN A 368 -20.44 -37.07 15.18
CA ASN A 368 -19.22 -37.80 15.51
C ASN A 368 -18.31 -37.91 14.26
N LEU A 369 -17.14 -37.26 14.28
CA LEU A 369 -16.14 -37.32 13.20
C LEU A 369 -14.77 -37.69 13.77
N ASN A 370 -14.32 -38.91 13.44
CA ASN A 370 -13.01 -39.42 13.83
C ASN A 370 -11.87 -38.61 13.17
N PRO A 371 -10.87 -38.12 13.92
CA PRO A 371 -9.62 -37.67 13.34
C PRO A 371 -8.79 -38.88 12.85
N PRO A 372 -8.10 -38.80 11.70
CA PRO A 372 -7.16 -39.83 11.25
C PRO A 372 -5.93 -39.88 12.18
N PRO A 373 -5.21 -41.03 12.25
CA PRO A 373 -4.12 -41.23 13.18
C PRO A 373 -2.91 -40.33 12.89
N GLN A 374 -2.31 -39.78 13.96
CA GLN A 374 -1.03 -39.08 13.87
C GLN A 374 0.10 -40.10 13.65
N GLN A 375 0.87 -39.92 12.57
CA GLN A 375 2.16 -40.58 12.44
C GLN A 375 3.23 -39.75 13.13
N HIS A 376 4.01 -40.38 14.01
CA HIS A 376 5.18 -39.75 14.62
C HIS A 376 6.31 -39.66 13.59
N SER A 377 6.71 -38.43 13.27
CA SER A 377 8.00 -38.13 12.63
C SER A 377 8.92 -37.53 13.69
N GLU A 378 9.91 -38.29 14.14
CA GLU A 378 11.01 -37.76 14.94
C GLU A 378 12.00 -37.02 14.03
N ASP A 379 12.04 -35.69 14.12
CA ASP A 379 12.98 -34.86 13.34
C ASP A 379 13.85 -34.02 14.27
N THR A 380 15.05 -34.52 14.58
CA THR A 380 16.02 -33.85 15.46
C THR A 380 16.70 -32.69 14.74
N ASN A 381 16.43 -31.45 15.15
CA ASN A 381 17.00 -30.24 14.53
C ASN A 381 17.92 -29.43 15.49
N PRO A 382 19.26 -29.61 15.43
CA PRO A 382 20.19 -29.07 16.42
C PRO A 382 20.77 -27.68 16.04
N PHE A 383 19.94 -26.65 15.89
CA PHE A 383 20.41 -25.28 15.59
C PHE A 383 19.86 -24.17 16.50
N HIS A 384 20.22 -24.24 17.79
CA HIS A 384 20.04 -23.12 18.72
C HIS A 384 21.08 -22.01 18.46
N ARG A 385 20.83 -21.13 17.47
CA ARG A 385 21.53 -19.85 17.37
C ARG A 385 20.86 -18.82 18.27
N GLN A 386 21.59 -18.34 19.28
CA GLN A 386 21.15 -17.20 20.09
C GLN A 386 21.13 -15.94 19.22
N GLY A 387 19.95 -15.36 19.02
CA GLY A 387 19.82 -14.05 18.38
C GLY A 387 20.31 -12.93 19.30
N PRO A 388 20.75 -11.77 18.74
CA PRO A 388 21.17 -10.64 19.55
C PRO A 388 20.02 -10.14 20.43
N LYS A 389 20.36 -9.83 21.69
CA LYS A 389 19.42 -9.31 22.70
C LYS A 389 18.81 -7.98 22.18
N PRO A 390 17.48 -7.79 22.19
CA PRO A 390 16.89 -6.55 21.71
C PRO A 390 17.34 -5.36 22.59
N PRO A 391 17.54 -4.16 22.01
CA PRO A 391 17.98 -2.98 22.74
C PRO A 391 16.95 -2.54 23.79
N SER A 392 17.43 -1.82 24.81
CA SER A 392 16.63 -1.36 25.94
C SER A 392 15.48 -0.46 25.49
N THR A 393 14.31 -0.61 26.12
CA THR A 393 13.11 0.21 25.87
C THR A 393 13.28 1.69 26.24
N ALA A 394 14.40 2.07 26.88
CA ALA A 394 14.67 3.42 27.36
C ALA A 394 15.02 4.44 26.25
N GLU A 395 15.73 4.03 25.20
CA GLU A 395 16.35 4.93 24.20
C GLU A 395 15.37 5.62 23.22
N TRP A 396 14.07 5.67 23.53
CA TRP A 396 13.06 6.36 22.72
C TRP A 396 12.09 7.23 23.55
N LEU A 397 12.56 7.69 24.72
CA LEU A 397 11.99 8.85 25.43
C LEU A 397 12.72 10.16 25.10
N ASP A 398 13.97 10.10 24.62
CA ASP A 398 14.76 11.28 24.23
C ASP A 398 14.25 11.85 22.88
N PHE A 399 13.27 12.76 22.97
CA PHE A 399 12.58 13.39 21.83
C PHE A 399 12.35 14.90 22.01
N ASP A 400 13.27 15.58 22.70
CA ASP A 400 13.34 17.05 22.72
C ASP A 400 13.83 17.62 21.35
#